data_AF-A0A368TH56-F1
#
_entry.id   AF-A0A368TH56-F1
#
_cell.length_a   1.000
_cell.length_b   1.000
_cell.length_c   1.000
_cell.angle_alpha   90.00
_cell.angle_beta   90.00
_cell.angle_gamma   90.00
#
_symmetry.space_group_name_H-M   'P 1'
#
loop_
_entity.id
_entity.type
_entity.pdbx_description
1 polymer ?
#
loop_
_entity_poly.entity_id
_entity_poly.type
_entity_poly.pdbx_seq_one_letter_code
_entity_poly.pdbx_strand_id
1 'polypeptide(L)'
;MMTTVTTATAATTATATATAVAVSQAAVFGAIGVVVLIGLLIAKELLSASENEKAKRLGRVTSVAINPLLFAFSIIVSIKILLVL
;
A
#
# COMPACT_ATOMS: atom_id res chain seq x y z
N MET A 1 -37.76 22.27 -7.50
CA MET A 1 -37.10 22.15 -6.18
C MET A 1 -36.90 20.70 -5.76
N MET A 2 -37.92 19.83 -5.79
CA MET A 2 -37.77 18.38 -5.49
C MET A 2 -36.69 17.69 -6.35
N THR A 3 -36.68 17.94 -7.66
CA THR A 3 -35.73 17.31 -8.59
C THR A 3 -34.27 17.66 -8.26
N THR A 4 -34.01 18.91 -7.85
CA THR A 4 -32.68 19.39 -7.46
C THR A 4 -32.19 18.72 -6.18
N VAL A 5 -33.10 18.50 -5.22
CA VAL A 5 -32.80 17.76 -3.97
C VAL A 5 -32.51 16.29 -4.27
N THR A 6 -33.31 15.64 -5.11
CA THR A 6 -33.08 14.24 -5.49
C THR A 6 -31.75 14.07 -6.23
N THR A 7 -31.40 14.97 -7.15
CA THR A 7 -30.12 14.93 -7.86
C THR A 7 -28.94 15.20 -6.91
N ALA A 8 -29.06 16.15 -5.98
CA ALA A 8 -28.03 16.42 -4.99
C ALA A 8 -27.80 15.21 -4.08
N THR A 9 -28.87 14.61 -3.55
CA THR A 9 -28.78 13.40 -2.70
C THR A 9 -28.18 12.22 -3.45
N ALA A 10 -28.57 12.01 -4.72
CA ALA A 10 -27.99 10.96 -5.56
C ALA A 10 -26.50 11.19 -5.82
N ALA A 11 -26.07 12.44 -6.06
CA ALA A 11 -24.68 12.79 -6.25
C ALA A 11 -23.86 12.56 -4.97
N THR A 12 -24.33 13.02 -3.80
CA THR A 12 -23.67 12.79 -2.51
C THR A 12 -23.55 11.29 -2.20
N THR A 13 -24.61 10.53 -2.45
CA THR A 13 -24.60 9.07 -2.26
C THR A 13 -23.60 8.42 -3.21
N ALA A 14 -23.59 8.77 -4.49
CA ALA A 14 -22.63 8.24 -5.46
C ALA A 14 -21.18 8.55 -5.06
N THR A 15 -20.90 9.77 -4.60
CA THR A 15 -19.56 10.16 -4.11
C THR A 15 -19.17 9.35 -2.86
N ALA A 16 -20.08 9.18 -1.90
CA ALA A 16 -19.82 8.39 -0.69
C ALA A 16 -19.55 6.91 -1.01
N THR A 17 -20.30 6.33 -1.95
CA THR A 17 -20.08 4.95 -2.39
C THR A 17 -18.75 4.83 -3.13
N ALA A 18 -18.40 5.78 -3.98
CA ALA A 18 -17.13 5.78 -4.70
C ALA A 18 -15.93 5.90 -3.76
N THR A 19 -15.99 6.75 -2.72
CA THR A 19 -14.94 6.83 -1.70
C THR A 19 -14.85 5.56 -0.85
N ALA A 20 -15.98 4.96 -0.46
CA ALA A 20 -15.97 3.69 0.28
C ALA A 20 -15.31 2.56 -0.52
N VAL A 21 -15.62 2.45 -1.82
CA VAL A 21 -14.98 1.47 -2.73
C VAL A 21 -13.49 1.77 -2.93
N ALA A 22 -13.11 3.04 -3.07
CA ALA A 22 -11.71 3.40 -3.21
C ALA A 22 -10.89 3.04 -1.95
N VAL A 23 -11.45 3.26 -0.76
CA VAL A 23 -10.82 2.90 0.52
C VAL A 23 -10.71 1.39 0.68
N SER A 24 -11.73 0.61 0.29
CA SER A 24 -11.67 -0.85 0.38
C SER A 24 -10.57 -1.43 -0.50
N GLN A 25 -10.44 -0.95 -1.74
CA GLN A 25 -9.38 -1.40 -2.65
C GLN A 25 -7.99 -0.99 -2.15
N ALA A 26 -7.82 0.24 -1.66
CA ALA A 26 -6.57 0.71 -1.09
C ALA A 26 -6.12 -0.14 0.12
N ALA A 27 -7.05 -0.61 0.95
CA ALA A 27 -6.74 -1.49 2.08
C ALA A 27 -6.16 -2.84 1.61
N VAL A 28 -6.71 -3.43 0.54
CA VAL A 28 -6.22 -4.70 -0.03
C VAL A 28 -4.82 -4.53 -0.60
N PHE A 29 -4.57 -3.47 -1.40
CA PHE A 29 -3.24 -3.19 -1.93
C PHE A 29 -2.22 -2.91 -0.83
N GLY A 30 -2.63 -2.23 0.24
CA GLY A 30 -1.79 -2.03 1.42
C GLY A 30 -1.39 -3.35 2.08
N ALA A 31 -2.35 -4.26 2.31
CA ALA A 31 -2.08 -5.58 2.88
C ALA A 31 -1.14 -6.41 2.01
N ILE A 32 -1.36 -6.45 0.69
CA ILE A 32 -0.46 -7.14 -0.25
C ILE A 32 0.93 -6.52 -0.21
N GLY A 33 1.03 -5.19 -0.18
CA GLY A 33 2.29 -4.46 -0.07
C GLY A 33 3.10 -4.86 1.16
N VAL A 34 2.45 -5.05 2.31
CA VAL A 34 3.08 -5.53 3.56
C VAL A 34 3.65 -6.93 3.40
N VAL A 35 2.85 -7.86 2.85
CA VAL A 35 3.29 -9.25 2.63
C VAL A 35 4.51 -9.29 1.71
N VAL A 36 4.48 -8.50 0.63
CA VAL A 36 5.62 -8.39 -0.30
C VAL A 36 6.84 -7.77 0.39
N LEU A 37 6.66 -6.72 1.21
CA LEU A 37 7.75 -6.12 1.99
C LEU A 37 8.44 -7.14 2.89
N ILE A 38 7.66 -7.89 3.67
CA ILE A 38 8.19 -8.91 4.57
C ILE A 38 8.96 -9.96 3.76
N GLY A 39 8.41 -10.45 2.65
CA GLY A 39 9.09 -11.41 1.78
C GLY A 39 10.40 -10.89 1.19
N LEU A 40 10.43 -9.65 0.71
CA LEU A 40 11.65 -9.03 0.17
C LEU A 40 12.70 -8.78 1.25
N LEU A 41 12.30 -8.38 2.46
CA LEU A 41 13.22 -8.20 3.59
C LEU A 41 13.87 -9.54 3.98
N ILE A 42 13.06 -10.60 4.12
CA ILE A 42 13.57 -11.96 4.38
C ILE A 42 14.54 -12.38 3.28
N ALA A 43 14.16 -12.23 2.01
CA ALA A 43 15.02 -12.58 0.88
C ALA A 43 16.34 -11.78 0.90
N LYS A 44 16.29 -10.48 1.20
CA LYS A 44 17.48 -9.61 1.28
C LYS A 44 18.41 -10.03 2.42
N GLU A 45 17.88 -10.38 3.60
CA GLU A 45 18.69 -10.90 4.71
C GLU A 45 19.35 -12.25 4.36
N LEU A 46 18.59 -13.17 3.74
CA LEU A 46 19.11 -14.47 3.30
C LEU A 46 20.18 -14.34 2.20
N LEU A 47 19.96 -13.45 1.23
CA LEU A 47 20.90 -13.16 0.15
C LEU A 47 22.15 -12.43 0.66
N SER A 48 22.00 -11.58 1.68
CA SER A 48 23.11 -10.89 2.34
C SER A 48 23.98 -11.85 3.15
N ALA A 49 23.42 -12.94 3.67
CA ALA A 49 24.16 -14.00 4.35
C ALA A 49 24.89 -14.96 3.39
N SER A 50 24.59 -14.91 2.08
CA SER A 50 25.22 -15.78 1.09
C SER A 50 26.51 -15.17 0.54
N GLU A 51 27.59 -15.95 0.54
CA GLU A 51 28.89 -15.55 -0.02
C GLU A 51 28.94 -15.60 -1.57
N ASN A 52 27.87 -16.06 -2.22
CA ASN A 52 27.79 -16.13 -3.68
C ASN A 52 27.65 -14.74 -4.32
N GLU A 53 28.49 -14.42 -5.32
CA GLU A 53 28.42 -13.14 -6.04
C GLU A 53 27.05 -12.88 -6.71
N LYS A 54 26.41 -13.94 -7.21
CA LYS A 54 25.05 -13.85 -7.79
C LYS A 54 24.01 -13.49 -6.72
N ALA A 55 24.14 -14.06 -5.52
CA ALA A 55 23.26 -13.75 -4.39
C ALA A 55 23.47 -12.30 -3.91
N LYS A 56 24.73 -11.82 -3.88
CA LYS A 56 25.07 -10.44 -3.53
C LYS A 56 24.49 -9.42 -4.52
N ARG A 57 24.50 -9.72 -5.83
CA ARG A 57 23.83 -8.89 -6.85
C ARG A 57 22.32 -8.87 -6.68
N LEU A 58 21.71 -10.03 -6.44
CA LEU A 58 20.27 -10.13 -6.26
C LEU A 58 19.81 -9.41 -4.98
N GLY A 59 20.57 -9.52 -3.89
CA GLY A 59 20.34 -8.75 -2.66
C GLY A 59 20.40 -7.24 -2.89
N ARG A 60 21.31 -6.76 -3.76
CA ARG A 60 21.40 -5.34 -4.13
C ARG A 60 20.19 -4.86 -4.93
N VAL A 61 19.68 -5.68 -5.86
CA VAL A 61 18.44 -5.39 -6.61
C VAL A 61 17.23 -5.38 -5.66
N THR A 62 17.13 -6.37 -4.77
CA THR A 62 16.07 -6.43 -3.75
C THR A 62 16.13 -5.20 -2.83
N SER A 63 17.32 -4.74 -2.45
CA SER A 63 17.49 -3.52 -1.65
C SER A 63 16.97 -2.26 -2.34
N VAL A 64 17.08 -2.16 -3.67
CA VAL A 64 16.53 -1.03 -4.43
C VAL A 64 15.00 -1.12 -4.50
N ALA A 65 14.44 -2.32 -4.64
CA ALA A 65 12.99 -2.54 -4.64
C ALA A 65 12.34 -2.33 -3.25
N ILE A 66 13.07 -2.60 -2.17
CA ILE A 66 12.61 -2.38 -0.79
C ILE A 66 12.36 -0.90 -0.49
N ASN A 67 13.20 0.01 -1.00
CA ASN A 67 13.12 1.44 -0.66
C ASN A 67 11.78 2.11 -1.05
N PRO A 68 11.27 2.00 -2.29
CA PRO A 68 9.96 2.55 -2.64
C PRO A 68 8.81 1.83 -1.92
N LEU A 69 8.95 0.52 -1.65
CA LEU A 69 7.93 -0.27 -0.98
C LEU A 69 7.79 0.11 0.50
N LEU A 70 8.92 0.34 1.19
CA LEU A 70 8.95 0.87 2.56
C LEU A 70 8.37 2.28 2.64
N PHE A 71 8.66 3.13 1.65
CA PHE A 71 8.08 4.47 1.58
C PHE A 71 6.55 4.42 1.48
N ALA A 72 6.01 3.59 0.59
CA ALA A 72 4.56 3.40 0.46
C ALA A 72 3.95 2.87 1.78
N PHE A 73 4.57 1.88 2.40
CA PHE A 73 4.12 1.35 3.70
C PHE A 73 4.11 2.41 4.79
N SER A 74 5.16 3.23 4.89
CA SER A 74 5.26 4.30 5.88
C SER A 74 4.14 5.33 5.73
N ILE A 75 3.79 5.71 4.49
CA ILE A 75 2.64 6.59 4.21
C ILE A 75 1.33 5.94 4.66
N ILE A 76 1.09 4.68 4.29
CA ILE A 76 -0.14 3.96 4.64
C ILE A 76 -0.29 3.87 6.16
N VAL A 77 0.79 3.54 6.87
CA VAL A 77 0.82 3.48 8.34
C VAL A 77 0.56 4.85 8.95
N SER A 78 1.20 5.91 8.44
CA SER A 78 1.01 7.28 8.93
C SER A 78 -0.45 7.74 8.79
N ILE A 79 -1.07 7.47 7.64
CA ILE A 79 -2.49 7.77 7.41
C ILE A 79 -3.36 6.97 8.38
N LYS A 80 -3.09 5.67 8.57
CA LYS A 80 -3.85 4.83 9.52
C LYS A 80 -3.76 5.36 10.95
N ILE A 81 -2.59 5.78 11.41
CA ILE A 81 -2.41 6.35 12.74
C ILE A 81 -3.18 7.67 12.87
N LEU A 82 -3.10 8.55 11.86
CA LEU A 82 -3.81 9.83 11.86
C LEU A 82 -5.34 9.66 11.83
N LEU A 83 -5.84 8.61 11.19
CA LEU A 83 -7.27 8.31 11.09
C LEU A 83 -7.81 7.61 12.34
N VAL A 84 -6.93 6.94 13.10
CA VAL A 84 -7.27 6.29 14.39
C VAL A 84 -7.25 7.28 15.55
N LEU A 85 -6.35 8.27 15.51
CA LEU A 85 -6.29 9.38 16.48
C LEU A 85 -7.44 10.37 16.24
#